data_AF-A0A965V4A6-F1
#
_entry.id   AF-A0A965V4A6-F1
#
_cell.length_a   1.000
_cell.length_b   1.000
_cell.length_c   1.000
_cell.angle_alpha   90.00
_cell.angle_beta   90.00
_cell.angle_gamma   90.00
#
_symmetry.space_group_name_H-M   'P 1'
#
loop_
_entity.id
_entity.type
_entity.pdbx_description
1 polymer ?
#
loop_
_entity_poly.entity_id
_entity_poly.type
_entity_poly.pdbx_seq_one_letter_code
_entity_poly.pdbx_strand_id
1 'polypeptide(L)'
;MLAWLAPIAVLGIVVFVHELGHFLAAKALGVYAPRFALGWGPSILRWRPKGSETEYVLAALPIGGYVRMASKDDEAAAMLEGGNEEAKPDAEKDPRWDPDAMLPHGP
;
A
#
# COMPACT_ATOMS: atom_id res chain seq x y z
N MET A 1 -24.70 20.14 -1.16
CA MET A 1 -24.22 18.81 -0.69
C MET A 1 -23.35 18.12 -1.75
N LEU A 2 -23.82 17.99 -2.99
CA LEU A 2 -23.05 17.34 -4.07
C LEU A 2 -21.69 18.00 -4.36
N ALA A 3 -21.61 19.33 -4.36
CA ALA A 3 -20.37 20.08 -4.61
C ALA A 3 -19.22 19.79 -3.61
N TRP A 4 -19.55 19.31 -2.41
CA TRP A 4 -18.56 18.98 -1.38
C TRP A 4 -18.20 17.48 -1.36
N LEU A 5 -19.15 16.62 -1.73
CA LEU A 5 -18.93 15.17 -1.81
C LEU A 5 -18.26 14.73 -3.12
N ALA A 6 -18.55 15.42 -4.23
CA ALA A 6 -17.97 15.13 -5.54
C ALA A 6 -16.43 15.18 -5.57
N PRO A 7 -15.74 16.23 -5.08
CA PRO A 7 -14.28 16.25 -5.10
C PRO A 7 -13.67 15.14 -4.23
N ILE A 8 -14.30 14.81 -3.10
CA ILE A 8 -13.86 13.72 -2.21
C ILE A 8 -13.97 12.37 -2.94
N ALA A 9 -15.09 12.12 -3.62
CA ALA A 9 -15.30 10.89 -4.37
C ALA A 9 -14.34 10.78 -5.56
N VAL A 10 -14.14 11.86 -6.33
CA VAL A 10 -13.22 11.88 -7.47
C VAL A 10 -11.79 11.66 -6.99
N LEU A 11 -11.34 12.37 -5.95
CA LEU A 11 -10.00 12.19 -5.40
C LEU A 11 -9.80 10.76 -4.89
N GLY A 12 -10.78 10.20 -4.16
CA GLY A 12 -10.72 8.83 -3.67
C GLY A 12 -10.60 7.80 -4.79
N ILE A 13 -11.33 7.97 -5.91
CA ILE A 13 -11.24 7.08 -7.07
C ILE A 13 -9.87 7.21 -7.76
N VAL A 14 -9.38 8.43 -7.96
CA VAL A 14 -8.09 8.66 -8.63
C VAL A 14 -6.95 8.03 -7.85
N VAL A 15 -6.91 8.27 -6.53
CA VAL A 15 -5.94 7.65 -5.62
C VAL A 15 -6.06 6.14 -5.67
N PHE A 16 -7.28 5.59 -5.57
CA PHE A 16 -7.48 4.15 -5.62
C PHE A 16 -6.91 3.52 -6.89
N VAL A 17 -7.20 4.11 -8.06
CA VAL A 17 -6.70 3.59 -9.34
C VAL A 17 -5.17 3.73 -9.44
N HIS A 18 -4.58 4.82 -8.92
CA HIS A 18 -3.13 5.01 -8.89
C HIS A 18 -2.44 3.92 -8.07
N GLU A 19 -2.85 3.73 -6.82
CA GLU A 19 -2.27 2.71 -5.94
C GLU A 19 -2.51 1.31 -6.48
N LEU A 20 -3.71 1.06 -7.03
CA LEU A 20 -4.02 -0.23 -7.65
C LEU A 20 -3.07 -0.52 -8.82
N GLY A 21 -2.68 0.50 -9.59
CA GLY A 21 -1.69 0.37 -10.65
C GLY A 21 -0.35 -0.15 -10.12
N HIS A 22 0.19 0.49 -9.08
CA HIS A 22 1.44 0.05 -8.44
C HIS A 22 1.34 -1.36 -7.88
N PHE A 23 0.24 -1.65 -7.17
CA PHE A 23 0.02 -2.96 -6.59
C PHE A 23 -0.07 -4.08 -7.64
N LEU A 24 -0.81 -3.85 -8.72
CA LEU A 24 -0.92 -4.81 -9.82
C LEU A 24 0.41 -4.98 -10.54
N ALA A 25 1.18 -3.91 -10.74
CA ALA A 25 2.52 -3.99 -11.32
C ALA A 25 3.45 -4.83 -10.43
N ALA A 26 3.45 -4.59 -9.12
CA ALA A 26 4.21 -5.39 -8.15
C ALA A 26 3.82 -6.88 -8.21
N LYS A 27 2.52 -7.20 -8.17
CA LYS A 27 2.05 -8.59 -8.24
C LYS A 27 2.36 -9.27 -9.58
N ALA A 28 2.21 -8.56 -10.69
CA ALA A 28 2.51 -9.09 -12.03
C ALA A 28 4.00 -9.39 -12.20
N LEU A 29 4.85 -8.57 -11.58
CA LEU A 29 6.28 -8.77 -11.51
C LEU A 29 6.69 -9.64 -10.32
N GLY A 30 5.78 -10.28 -9.58
CA GLY A 30 6.14 -11.11 -8.42
C GLY A 30 6.89 -10.40 -7.29
N VAL A 31 6.84 -9.07 -7.22
CA VAL A 31 7.41 -8.27 -6.13
C VAL A 31 6.55 -8.41 -4.87
N TYR A 32 7.20 -8.64 -3.74
CA TYR A 32 6.52 -8.78 -2.46
C TYR A 32 5.90 -7.46 -2.02
N ALA A 33 4.57 -7.43 -1.92
CA ALA A 33 3.79 -6.27 -1.54
C ALA A 33 2.91 -6.57 -0.31
N PRO A 34 3.44 -6.44 0.93
CA PRO A 34 2.74 -6.84 2.15
C PRO A 34 1.57 -5.92 2.54
N ARG A 35 1.45 -4.74 1.94
CA ARG A 35 0.36 -3.81 2.25
C ARG A 35 -0.11 -3.02 1.06
N PHE A 36 -1.43 -2.88 0.97
CA PHE A 36 -2.14 -1.95 0.11
C PHE A 36 -3.01 -1.04 0.99
N ALA A 37 -2.73 0.26 1.00
CA ALA A 37 -3.44 1.22 1.85
C ALA A 37 -4.08 2.33 1.03
N LEU A 38 -5.33 2.65 1.36
CA LEU A 38 -6.06 3.78 0.79
C LEU A 38 -6.33 4.81 1.88
N GLY A 39 -6.02 6.06 1.57
CA GLY A 39 -6.14 7.15 2.50
C GLY A 39 -4.94 7.29 3.44
N TRP A 40 -5.01 8.33 4.27
CA TRP A 40 -4.02 8.66 5.27
C TRP A 40 -4.65 8.83 6.67
N GLY A 41 -3.81 8.82 7.70
CA GLY A 41 -4.20 8.97 9.10
C GLY A 41 -4.69 7.66 9.74
N PRO A 42 -5.54 7.72 10.78
CA PRO A 42 -5.96 6.54 11.52
C PRO A 42 -6.73 5.57 10.61
N SER A 43 -6.36 4.29 10.70
CA SER A 43 -7.04 3.23 9.95
C SER A 43 -8.46 3.03 10.46
N ILE A 44 -9.44 3.12 9.56
CA ILE A 44 -10.83 2.77 9.83
C ILE A 44 -11.00 1.25 9.75
N LEU A 45 -10.40 0.63 8.73
CA LEU A 45 -10.50 -0.80 8.48
C LEU A 45 -9.14 -1.36 8.08
N ARG A 46 -8.79 -2.50 8.67
CA ARG A 46 -7.60 -3.28 8.33
C ARG A 46 -8.01 -4.73 8.22
N TRP A 47 -7.70 -5.38 7.11
CA TRP A 47 -7.99 -6.80 6.95
C TRP A 47 -6.91 -7.48 6.12
N ARG A 48 -6.58 -8.72 6.49
CA ARG A 48 -5.68 -9.61 5.75
C ARG A 48 -6.45 -10.91 5.49
N PRO A 49 -6.87 -11.20 4.24
CA PRO A 49 -7.50 -12.46 3.90
C PRO A 49 -6.61 -13.66 4.30
N LYS A 50 -7.21 -14.79 4.72
CA LYS A 50 -6.44 -15.99 5.05
C LYS A 50 -5.62 -16.45 3.83
N GLY A 51 -4.31 -16.63 4.03
CA GLY A 51 -3.39 -17.02 2.96
C GLY A 51 -2.88 -15.86 2.08
N SER A 52 -3.33 -14.63 2.29
CA SER A 52 -2.81 -13.45 1.59
C SER A 52 -1.55 -12.91 2.29
N GLU A 53 -0.48 -12.63 1.56
CA GLU A 53 0.62 -11.77 2.05
C GLU A 53 0.18 -10.32 2.26
N THR A 54 -0.82 -9.87 1.51
CA THR A 54 -1.20 -8.45 1.47
C THR A 54 -2.23 -8.14 2.55
N GLU A 55 -1.90 -7.20 3.42
CA GLU A 55 -2.86 -6.50 4.28
C GLU A 55 -3.48 -5.32 3.53
N TYR A 56 -4.80 -5.23 3.55
CA TYR A 56 -5.53 -4.11 2.97
C TYR A 56 -5.97 -3.16 4.08
N VAL A 57 -5.74 -1.86 3.85
CA VAL A 57 -6.01 -0.80 4.83
C VAL A 57 -6.87 0.29 4.18
N LEU A 58 -7.88 0.74 4.91
CA LEU A 58 -8.66 1.93 4.59
C LEU A 58 -8.53 2.91 5.76
N ALA A 59 -8.01 4.11 5.50
CA ALA A 59 -7.81 5.16 6.48
C ALA A 59 -8.83 6.29 6.36
N ALA A 60 -8.88 7.15 7.37
CA ALA A 60 -9.95 8.12 7.53
C ALA A 60 -9.92 9.28 6.52
N LEU A 61 -8.74 9.69 6.06
CA LEU A 61 -8.60 10.80 5.12
C LEU A 61 -8.39 10.26 3.71
N PRO A 62 -9.21 10.64 2.71
CA PRO A 62 -9.07 10.18 1.31
C PRO A 62 -7.97 10.93 0.56
N ILE A 63 -6.94 11.40 1.26
CA ILE A 63 -5.84 12.21 0.74
C ILE A 63 -4.63 11.28 0.64
N GLY A 64 -4.45 10.66 -0.53
CA GLY A 64 -3.36 9.73 -0.80
C GLY A 64 -3.64 8.28 -0.41
N GLY A 65 -2.62 7.44 -0.54
CA GLY A 65 -2.61 6.01 -0.29
C GLY A 65 -1.20 5.52 -0.53
N TYR A 66 -0.90 4.25 -0.24
CA TYR A 66 0.43 3.71 -0.53
C TYR A 66 0.40 2.20 -0.68
N VAL A 67 1.34 1.68 -1.47
CA VAL A 67 1.65 0.26 -1.58
C VAL A 67 3.01 0.02 -0.96
N ARG A 68 3.07 -0.78 0.12
CA ARG A 68 4.36 -1.17 0.69
C ARG A 68 4.95 -2.26 -0.20
N MET A 69 6.07 -1.99 -0.83
CA MET A 69 6.84 -2.94 -1.64
C MET A 69 8.12 -3.34 -0.92
N ALA A 70 8.66 -4.52 -1.22
CA ALA A 70 9.98 -4.93 -0.75
C ALA A 70 11.05 -4.19 -1.57
N SER A 71 11.70 -3.20 -0.95
CA SER A 71 12.80 -2.45 -1.54
C SER A 71 13.64 -1.83 -0.41
N LYS A 72 14.97 -1.86 -0.57
CA LYS A 72 15.93 -1.24 0.35
C LYS A 72 15.91 0.29 0.35
N ASP A 73 15.35 0.91 -0.70
CA ASP A 73 15.38 2.37 -0.90
C ASP A 73 14.02 3.05 -0.65
N ASP A 74 12.96 2.30 -0.34
CA ASP A 74 11.58 2.80 -0.35
C ASP A 74 11.14 3.54 0.92
N GLU A 75 11.99 3.66 1.95
CA GLU A 75 11.61 4.47 3.13
C GLU A 75 11.43 5.94 2.78
N ALA A 76 12.29 6.49 1.90
CA ALA A 76 12.18 7.88 1.46
C ALA A 76 11.01 8.09 0.49
N ALA A 77 10.75 7.15 -0.41
CA ALA A 77 9.63 7.21 -1.35
C ALA A 77 8.28 7.01 -0.65
N ALA A 78 8.19 6.04 0.26
CA ALA A 78 6.98 5.79 1.05
C ALA A 78 6.60 7.00 1.92
N MET A 79 7.59 7.73 2.46
CA MET A 79 7.34 8.99 3.19
C MET A 79 6.73 10.07 2.28
N LEU A 80 7.17 10.16 1.03
CA LEU A 80 6.63 11.10 0.03
C LEU A 80 5.23 10.68 -0.44
N GLU A 81 4.95 9.37 -0.48
CA GLU A 81 3.65 8.79 -0.84
C GLU A 81 2.66 8.72 0.34
N GLY A 82 3.01 9.27 1.52
CA GLY A 82 2.11 9.38 2.67
C GLY A 82 2.11 8.18 3.62
N GLY A 83 3.07 7.28 3.49
CA GLY A 83 3.33 6.20 4.44
C GLY A 83 3.84 6.74 5.77
N ASN A 84 2.96 6.86 6.77
CA ASN A 84 3.34 7.20 8.16
C ASN A 84 3.32 5.98 9.10
N GLU A 85 3.52 4.78 8.57
CA GLU A 85 3.75 3.61 9.42
C GLU A 85 5.23 3.29 9.42
N GLU A 86 5.86 3.41 10.60
CA GLU A 86 7.09 2.67 10.91
C GLU A 86 6.93 1.26 10.34
N ALA A 87 7.88 0.85 9.51
CA ALA A 87 7.97 -0.48 8.94
C ALA A 87 7.60 -1.50 10.02
N LYS A 88 6.36 -2.01 10.02
CA LYS A 88 6.02 -3.03 11.00
C LYS A 88 7.03 -4.18 10.82
N PRO A 89 7.72 -4.59 11.90
CA PRO A 89 8.82 -5.56 11.83
C PRO A 89 8.31 -6.99 11.55
N ASP A 90 7.01 -7.17 11.30
CA ASP A 90 6.43 -8.44 10.87
C ASP A 90 6.69 -8.74 9.40
N ALA A 91 6.89 -7.72 8.56
CA ALA A 91 7.23 -7.92 7.15
C ALA A 91 8.60 -8.60 7.00
N GLU A 92 9.61 -8.14 7.75
CA GLU A 92 10.96 -8.73 7.77
C GLU A 92 10.98 -10.16 8.36
N LYS A 93 9.96 -10.52 9.13
CA LYS A 93 9.78 -11.89 9.65
C LYS A 93 9.05 -12.81 8.68
N ASP A 94 8.47 -12.30 7.61
CA ASP A 94 7.84 -13.13 6.57
C ASP A 94 8.95 -13.72 5.70
N PRO A 95 9.03 -15.06 5.55
CA PRO A 95 10.01 -15.70 4.67
C PRO A 95 9.91 -15.24 3.21
N ARG A 96 8.81 -14.58 2.84
CA ARG A 96 8.57 -14.00 1.52
C ARG A 96 9.15 -12.61 1.30
N TRP A 97 9.68 -11.99 2.35
CA TRP A 97 10.35 -10.70 2.25
C TRP A 97 11.81 -10.91 1.88
N ASP A 98 12.23 -10.32 0.76
CA ASP A 98 13.62 -10.25 0.34
C ASP A 98 13.98 -8.76 0.11
N PRO A 99 14.91 -8.19 0.89
CA PRO A 99 15.26 -6.78 0.80
C PRO A 99 16.09 -6.45 -0.46
N ASP A 100 16.68 -7.46 -1.09
CA ASP A 100 17.44 -7.35 -2.33
C ASP A 100 16.60 -7.77 -3.56
N ALA A 101 15.36 -8.21 -3.35
CA ALA A 101 14.44 -8.57 -4.42
C ALA A 101 13.86 -7.33 -5.12
N MET A 102 14.67 -6.71 -5.99
CA MET A 102 14.16 -6.10 -7.23
C MET A 102 13.80 -7.17 -8.28
N LEU A 103 14.06 -8.44 -7.99
CA LEU A 103 13.84 -9.57 -8.90
C LEU A 103 12.41 -10.10 -8.79
N PRO A 104 11.83 -10.57 -9.90
CA PRO A 104 10.40 -10.84 -10.02
C PRO A 104 9.89 -12.11 -9.31
N HIS A 105 10.63 -12.55 -8.31
CA HIS A 105 10.40 -13.75 -7.55
C HIS A 105 10.53 -13.41 -6.07
N GLY A 106 9.50 -12.79 -5.50
CA GLY A 106 9.10 -13.17 -4.15
C GLY A 106 8.92 -14.70 -4.12
N PRO A 107 9.32 -15.38 -3.04
CA PRO A 107 9.34 -16.84 -3.03
C PRO A 107 7.96 -17.48 -3.15
#